data_AF-A0AAU3FMH3-F1
#
_entry.id   AF-A0AAU3FMH3-F1
#
_cell.length_a   1.000
_cell.length_b   1.000
_cell.length_c   1.000
_cell.angle_alpha   90.00
_cell.angle_beta   90.00
_cell.angle_gamma   90.00
#
_symmetry.space_group_name_H-M   'P 1'
#
loop_
_entity.id
_entity.type
_entity.pdbx_description
1 polymer ?
#
loop_
_entity_poly.entity_id
_entity_poly.type
_entity_poly.pdbx_seq_one_letter_code
_entity_poly.pdbx_strand_id
1 'polypeptide(L)' 'MSQATELAAAAGSTDPRVGLRAVRALRRLLERLEVVQVDNARRQGWSWQEIADALEVSRQAVHKKHAGRPAVPSTWEA' A
#
# COMPACT_ATOMS: atom_id res chain seq x y z
N MET A 1 -6.35 -19.08 -7.88
CA MET A 1 -6.25 -18.35 -6.60
C MET A 1 -5.93 -16.90 -6.92
N SER A 2 -6.10 -15.95 -5.99
CA SER A 2 -5.70 -14.56 -6.30
C SER A 2 -4.17 -14.48 -6.41
N GLN A 3 -3.64 -13.59 -7.25
CA GLN A 3 -2.19 -13.37 -7.39
C GLN A 3 -1.52 -13.09 -6.02
N ALA A 4 -2.21 -12.40 -5.11
CA ALA A 4 -1.71 -12.14 -3.76
C ALA A 4 -1.57 -13.42 -2.93
N THR A 5 -2.52 -14.35 -3.05
CA THR A 5 -2.49 -15.66 -2.39
C THR A 5 -1.32 -16.51 -2.90
N GLU A 6 -1.05 -16.48 -4.21
CA GLU A 6 0.08 -17.19 -4.82
C GLU A 6 1.43 -16.62 -4.37
N LEU A 7 1.54 -15.28 -4.30
CA LEU A 7 2.73 -14.62 -3.75
C LEU A 7 2.94 -14.92 -2.27
N ALA A 8 1.87 -14.99 -1.47
CA ALA A 8 1.96 -15.36 -0.06
C ALA A 8 2.47 -16.80 0.12
N ALA A 9 1.95 -17.75 -0.68
CA ALA A 9 2.44 -19.12 -0.67
C ALA A 9 3.93 -19.20 -1.08
N ALA A 10 4.31 -18.52 -2.16
CA ALA A 10 5.69 -18.50 -2.64
C ALA A 10 6.68 -17.84 -1.65
N ALA A 11 6.22 -16.92 -0.80
CA ALA A 11 7.03 -16.31 0.25
C ALA A 11 7.47 -17.32 1.33
N GLY A 12 6.72 -18.41 1.53
CA GLY A 12 7.07 -19.52 2.43
C GLY A 12 7.95 -20.60 1.80
N SER A 13 8.44 -20.39 0.57
CA SER A 13 9.32 -21.34 -0.13
C SER A 13 10.60 -21.61 0.64
N THR A 14 11.06 -22.86 0.63
CA THR A 14 12.37 -23.27 1.15
C THR A 14 13.54 -22.79 0.29
N ASP A 15 13.30 -22.49 -1.00
CA ASP A 15 14.25 -21.76 -1.84
C ASP A 15 14.21 -20.25 -1.52
N PRO A 16 15.29 -19.66 -0.96
CA PRO A 16 15.33 -18.24 -0.60
C PRO A 16 15.19 -17.30 -1.81
N ARG A 17 15.60 -17.73 -3.01
CA ARG A 17 15.46 -16.90 -4.23
C ARG A 17 14.00 -16.74 -4.63
N VAL A 18 13.18 -17.77 -4.42
CA VAL A 18 11.73 -17.72 -4.65
C VAL A 18 11.08 -16.88 -3.57
N GLY A 19 11.38 -17.15 -2.30
CA GLY A 19 10.82 -16.42 -1.17
C GLY A 19 11.08 -14.91 -1.23
N LEU A 20 12.33 -14.49 -1.47
CA LEU A 20 12.70 -13.07 -1.55
C LEU A 20 12.04 -12.35 -2.74
N ARG A 21 11.89 -13.02 -3.89
CA ARG A 21 11.15 -12.45 -5.04
C ARG A 21 9.67 -12.24 -4.71
N ALA A 22 9.06 -13.21 -4.03
CA ALA A 22 7.67 -13.11 -3.60
C ALA A 22 7.48 -12.00 -2.56
N VAL A 23 8.34 -11.92 -1.54
CA VAL A 23 8.33 -10.82 -0.54
C VAL A 23 8.46 -9.45 -1.21
N ARG A 24 9.36 -9.31 -2.19
CA ARG A 24 9.49 -8.06 -2.96
C ARG A 24 8.21 -7.71 -3.73
N ALA A 25 7.56 -8.70 -4.34
CA ALA A 25 6.31 -8.49 -5.06
C ALA A 25 5.16 -8.10 -4.12
N LEU A 26 5.06 -8.74 -2.94
CA LEU A 26 4.10 -8.39 -1.90
C LEU A 26 4.30 -6.96 -1.38
N ARG A 27 5.55 -6.55 -1.10
CA ARG A 27 5.85 -5.16 -0.70
C ARG A 27 5.38 -4.14 -1.73
N ARG A 28 5.63 -4.40 -3.03
CA ARG A 28 5.13 -3.55 -4.12
C ARG A 28 3.61 -3.53 -4.24
N LEU A 29 2.94 -4.65 -3.94
CA LEU A 29 1.48 -4.68 -3.91
C LEU A 29 0.96 -3.86 -2.73
N LEU A 30 1.51 -4.07 -1.54
CA LEU A 30 1.17 -3.31 -0.33
C LEU A 30 1.35 -1.81 -0.54
N GLU A 31 2.50 -1.37 -1.08
CA GLU A 31 2.77 0.04 -1.36
C GLU A 31 1.72 0.66 -2.30
N ARG A 32 1.27 -0.07 -3.32
CA ARG A 32 0.23 0.40 -4.23
C ARG A 32 -1.13 0.50 -3.54
N LEU A 33 -1.50 -0.51 -2.76
CA LEU A 33 -2.76 -0.52 -2.02
C LEU A 33 -2.81 0.58 -0.98
N GLU A 34 -1.70 0.79 -0.24
CA GLU A 34 -1.59 1.87 0.74
C GLU A 34 -1.84 3.23 0.10
N VAL A 35 -1.25 3.51 -1.07
CA VAL A 35 -1.47 4.77 -1.80
C VAL A 35 -2.94 4.96 -2.15
N VAL A 36 -3.60 3.92 -2.69
CA VAL A 36 -5.02 3.99 -3.03
C VAL A 36 -5.88 4.29 -1.80
N GLN A 37 -5.57 3.66 -0.65
CA GLN A 37 -6.33 3.87 0.57
C GLN A 37 -6.04 5.22 1.23
N VAL A 38 -4.79 5.70 1.18
CA VAL A 38 -4.44 7.05 1.64
C VAL A 38 -5.17 8.09 0.81
N ASP A 39 -5.17 7.98 -0.52
CA ASP A 39 -5.90 8.89 -1.40
C ASP A 39 -7.41 8.85 -1.12
N ASN A 40 -7.96 7.64 -0.88
CA ASN A 40 -9.36 7.48 -0.49
C ASN A 40 -9.68 8.17 0.84
N ALA A 41 -8.87 7.95 1.87
CA ALA A 41 -9.02 8.59 3.17
C ALA A 41 -8.95 10.12 3.06
N ARG A 42 -7.99 10.65 2.27
CA ARG A 42 -7.88 12.08 1.99
C ARG A 42 -9.12 12.63 1.29
N ARG A 43 -9.71 11.91 0.32
CA ARG A 43 -10.98 12.29 -0.33
C ARG A 43 -12.18 12.27 0.63
N GLN A 44 -12.17 11.37 1.59
CA GLN A 44 -13.17 11.30 2.66
C GLN A 44 -12.94 12.34 3.78
N GLY A 45 -11.97 13.24 3.63
CA GLY A 45 -11.73 14.32 4.58
C GLY A 45 -10.91 13.92 5.82
N TRP A 46 -10.40 12.69 5.89
CA TRP A 46 -9.56 12.26 7.00
C TRP A 46 -8.31 13.13 7.09
N SER A 47 -7.92 13.52 8.30
CA SER A 47 -6.68 14.20 8.62
C SER A 47 -5.46 13.28 8.42
N TRP A 48 -4.28 13.89 8.29
CA TRP A 48 -3.03 13.12 8.26
C TRP A 48 -2.76 12.37 9.56
N GLN A 49 -3.33 12.80 10.68
CA GLN A 49 -3.21 12.10 11.96
C GLN A 49 -4.03 10.81 11.95
N GLU A 50 -5.30 10.86 11.54
CA GLU A 50 -6.17 9.67 11.47
C GLU A 50 -5.60 8.59 10.54
N ILE A 51 -5.01 9.00 9.41
CA ILE A 51 -4.33 8.06 8.49
C ILE A 51 -3.07 7.48 9.15
N ALA A 52 -2.31 8.29 9.88
CA ALA A 52 -1.11 7.83 10.57
C ALA A 52 -1.44 6.83 11.67
N ASP A 53 -2.50 7.10 12.44
CA ASP A 53 -3.00 6.22 13.50
C ASP A 53 -3.45 4.88 12.92
N ALA A 54 -4.18 4.89 11.79
CA ALA A 54 -4.61 3.66 11.11
C ALA A 54 -3.46 2.84 10.51
N LEU A 55 -2.35 3.48 10.15
CA LEU A 55 -1.15 2.83 9.61
C LEU A 55 -0.10 2.53 10.71
N GLU A 56 -0.37 2.88 11.96
CA GLU A 56 0.56 2.77 13.09
C GLU A 56 1.94 3.42 12.83
N VAL A 57 1.93 4.56 12.15
CA VAL A 57 3.15 5.35 11.87
C VAL A 57 3.00 6.77 12.40
N SER A 58 4.09 7.53 12.42
CA SER A 58 3.98 8.96 12.77
C SER A 58 3.31 9.77 11.67
N ARG A 59 2.59 10.83 12.06
CA ARG A 59 2.01 11.82 11.13
C ARG A 59 3.05 12.37 10.16
N GLN A 60 4.28 12.61 10.63
CA GLN A 60 5.37 13.10 9.78
C GLN A 60 5.79 12.06 8.75
N ALA A 61 5.84 10.78 9.10
CA ALA A 61 6.21 9.70 8.19
C ALA A 61 5.19 9.55 7.06
N VAL A 62 3.88 9.50 7.39
CA VAL A 62 2.83 9.40 6.36
C VAL A 62 2.78 10.65 5.48
N HIS A 63 2.90 11.84 6.06
CA HIS A 63 2.90 13.09 5.31
C HIS A 63 4.09 13.17 4.37
N LYS A 64 5.31 12.85 4.84
CA LYS A 64 6.51 12.82 3.99
C LYS A 64 6.37 11.83 2.84
N LYS A 65 5.72 10.67 3.06
CA LYS A 65 5.55 9.62 2.06
C LYS A 65 4.50 9.98 1.00
N HIS A 66 3.44 10.70 1.35
CA HIS A 66 2.25 10.83 0.51
C HIS A 66 1.85 12.25 0.13
N ALA A 67 2.19 13.29 0.91
CA ALA A 67 1.66 14.65 0.70
C ALA A 67 2.12 15.34 -0.60
N GLY A 68 3.26 14.94 -1.17
CA GLY A 68 3.77 15.50 -2.43
C GLY A 68 3.29 14.76 -3.69
N ARG A 69 2.43 13.75 -3.56
CA ARG A 69 1.94 12.95 -4.68
C ARG A 69 0.69 13.63 -5.28
N PRO A 70 0.62 13.80 -6.61
CA PRO A 70 -0.64 14.20 -7.22
C PRO A 70 -1.69 13.13 -6.95
N ALA A 71 -2.84 13.54 -6.40
CA ALA A 71 -3.96 12.63 -6.16
C ALA A 71 -4.38 11.99 -7.49
N VAL A 72 -4.53 10.67 -7.51
CA VAL A 72 -5.02 9.98 -8.72
C VAL A 72 -6.46 10.46 -8.99
N PRO A 73 -6.76 11.06 -10.15
CA PRO A 73 -8.12 11.47 -10.51
C PRO A 73 -9.05 10.26 -10.51
N SER A 74 -10.21 10.35 -9.85
CA SER A 74 -11.16 9.23 -9.73
C SER A 74 -12.02 8.97 -10.98
N THR A 75 -11.58 9.35 -12.18
CA THR A 75 -12.39 9.16 -13.40
C THR A 75 -12.25 7.73 -13.94
N TRP A 76 -13.18 6.85 -13.52
CA TRP A 76 -13.63 5.69 -14.31
C TRP A 76 -15.15 5.60 -14.36
N GLU A 77 -15.86 6.73 -14.38
CA GLU A 77 -17.27 6.73 -14.80
C GLU A 77 -17.35 6.76 -16.34
N ALA A 78 -17.64 5.59 -16.92
CA ALA A 78 -18.37 5.41 -18.19
C ALA A 78 -19.04 4.02 -18.17
#